data_AF-A0A435X6G9-F1
#
_entry.id   AF-A0A435X6G9-F1
#
_cell.length_a   1.000
_cell.length_b   1.000
_cell.length_c   1.000
_cell.angle_alpha   90.00
_cell.angle_beta   90.00
_cell.angle_gamma   90.00
#
_symmetry.space_group_name_H-M   'P 1'
#
loop_
_entity.id
_entity.type
_entity.pdbx_description
1 polymer ?
#
loop_
_entity_poly.entity_id
_entity_poly.type
_entity_poly.pdbx_seq_one_letter_code
_entity_poly.pdbx_strand_id
1 'polypeptide(L)'
;IGYLQEAMRWWRHWLCGEDTGIMNEPLYRVWITGEERPQPFYLPDHAGSWAAEDQWPSPRIERRALHLNATGLGSEPAPGAVLSVRSPATAGRDCGRWGGYGGSCPDMPIDQRREDGLALCFDTPPLDSDLTLLGAPELDLLVIVDQPHVNLAARLCDVYPDGTSALMTYGVLNLSHRDSHEHPEPCPVGTPFRVRLKLNDFARTVPKGHRIRLALANQHWPILWPQPKLSTLSMASGDSTVMLPVRPPSARDRDVRFEP
;
A
#
# COMPACT_ATOMS: atom_id res chain seq x y z
N ILE A 1 -5.59 6.38 22.13
CA ILE A 1 -4.65 5.46 22.80
C ILE A 1 -3.84 6.25 23.81
N GLY A 2 -3.82 5.80 25.07
CA GLY A 2 -2.93 6.37 26.09
C GLY A 2 -1.48 5.93 25.87
N TYR A 3 -0.82 6.46 24.83
CA TYR A 3 0.54 6.01 24.44
C TYR A 3 1.54 6.10 25.60
N LEU A 4 1.49 7.19 26.37
CA LEU A 4 2.38 7.39 27.51
C LEU A 4 2.10 6.37 28.62
N GLN A 5 0.84 6.04 28.87
CA GLN A 5 0.45 5.00 29.83
C GLN A 5 1.04 3.65 29.43
N GLU A 6 0.88 3.25 28.17
CA GLU A 6 1.42 1.99 27.65
C GLU A 6 2.96 1.94 27.70
N ALA A 7 3.63 3.04 27.33
CA ALA A 7 5.08 3.14 27.40
C ALA A 7 5.60 3.04 28.85
N MET A 8 4.92 3.68 29.81
CA MET A 8 5.26 3.56 31.22
C MET A 8 5.08 2.13 31.73
N ARG A 9 3.99 1.43 31.37
CA ARG A 9 3.76 0.04 31.77
C ARG A 9 4.89 -0.88 31.27
N TRP A 10 5.34 -0.66 30.04
CA TRP A 10 6.50 -1.38 29.47
C TRP A 10 7.79 -1.09 30.23
N TRP A 11 8.12 0.18 30.46
CA TRP A 11 9.36 0.55 31.14
C TRP A 11 9.38 0.14 32.60
N ARG A 12 8.27 0.25 33.33
CA ARG A 12 8.18 -0.20 34.72
C ARG A 12 8.39 -1.72 34.83
N HIS A 13 7.92 -2.48 33.85
CA HIS A 13 8.22 -3.91 33.78
C HIS A 13 9.71 -4.20 33.62
N TRP A 14 10.34 -3.65 32.59
CA TRP A 14 11.72 -4.00 32.24
C TRP A 14 12.80 -3.27 33.06
N LEU A 15 12.52 -2.06 33.54
CA LEU A 15 13.49 -1.21 34.26
C LEU A 15 13.28 -1.21 35.77
N CYS A 16 12.05 -1.44 36.24
CA CYS A 16 11.72 -1.41 37.67
C CYS A 16 11.38 -2.79 38.25
N GLY A 17 11.28 -3.83 37.41
CA GLY A 17 10.92 -5.18 37.85
C GLY A 17 9.48 -5.33 38.33
N GLU A 18 8.59 -4.40 37.93
CA GLU A 18 7.18 -4.42 38.31
C GLU A 18 6.37 -5.35 37.38
N ASP A 19 5.41 -6.11 37.93
CA ASP A 19 4.45 -6.83 37.10
C ASP A 19 3.31 -5.87 36.68
N THR A 20 3.41 -5.32 35.48
CA THR A 20 2.40 -4.41 34.90
C THR A 20 1.38 -5.15 34.03
N GLY A 21 1.47 -6.48 33.94
CA GLY A 21 0.65 -7.31 33.06
C GLY A 21 0.93 -7.13 31.55
N ILE A 22 1.85 -6.24 31.15
CA ILE A 22 2.11 -5.87 29.75
C ILE A 22 2.53 -7.08 28.89
N MET A 23 3.16 -8.09 29.51
CA MET A 23 3.61 -9.30 28.83
C MET A 23 2.49 -10.33 28.58
N ASN A 24 1.30 -10.14 29.17
CA ASN A 24 0.14 -11.01 28.95
C ASN A 24 -0.74 -10.55 27.76
N GLU A 25 -0.43 -9.39 27.19
CA GLU A 25 -1.18 -8.78 26.10
C GLU A 25 -0.67 -9.24 24.72
N PRO A 26 -1.47 -9.06 23.64
CA PRO A 26 -1.02 -9.37 22.29
C PRO A 26 0.24 -8.59 21.92
N LEU A 27 1.20 -9.30 21.32
CA LEU A 27 2.50 -8.74 20.94
C LEU A 27 2.37 -7.59 19.93
N TYR A 28 1.37 -7.67 19.06
CA TYR A 28 1.10 -6.64 18.07
C TYR A 28 -0.36 -6.19 18.16
N ARG A 29 -0.55 -4.91 18.49
CA ARG A 29 -1.85 -4.23 18.55
C ARG A 29 -1.84 -3.11 17.52
N VAL A 30 -2.80 -3.13 16.60
CA VAL A 30 -2.82 -2.23 15.44
C VAL A 30 -4.21 -1.64 15.24
N TRP A 31 -4.28 -0.36 14.87
CA TRP A 31 -5.53 0.25 14.45
C TRP A 31 -5.78 -0.09 12.98
N ILE A 32 -6.88 -0.77 12.69
CA ILE A 32 -7.34 -1.05 11.33
C ILE A 32 -8.28 0.10 10.96
N THR A 33 -7.82 0.97 10.04
CA THR A 33 -8.63 2.07 9.56
C THR A 33 -9.85 1.56 8.80
N GLY A 34 -11.01 2.13 9.07
CA GLY A 34 -12.25 1.85 8.37
C GLY A 34 -12.37 2.63 7.06
N GLU A 35 -13.61 2.85 6.65
CA GLU A 35 -13.91 3.68 5.49
C GLU A 35 -13.66 5.16 5.82
N GLU A 36 -12.71 5.78 5.11
CA GLU A 36 -12.39 7.20 5.25
C GLU A 36 -12.17 7.83 3.87
N ARG A 37 -12.97 8.85 3.57
CA ARG A 37 -12.85 9.59 2.31
C ARG A 37 -11.57 10.43 2.32
N PRO A 38 -10.94 10.65 1.15
CA PRO A 38 -9.71 11.43 1.07
C PRO A 38 -9.90 12.85 1.58
N GLN A 39 -9.05 13.28 2.51
CA GLN A 39 -9.03 14.63 3.06
C GLN A 39 -7.59 15.09 3.29
N PRO A 40 -7.31 16.40 3.13
CA PRO A 40 -5.97 16.94 3.29
C PRO A 40 -5.49 17.00 4.75
N PHE A 41 -6.35 16.69 5.72
CA PHE A 41 -6.07 16.74 7.16
C PHE A 41 -6.58 15.49 7.88
N TYR A 42 -6.03 15.20 9.07
CA TYR A 42 -6.55 14.12 9.93
C TYR A 42 -7.91 14.50 10.50
N LEU A 43 -8.74 13.49 10.68
CA LEU A 43 -10.01 13.63 11.38
C LEU A 43 -9.79 13.40 12.88
N PRO A 44 -10.49 14.13 13.77
CA PRO A 44 -10.43 13.84 15.20
C PRO A 44 -10.97 12.43 15.52
N ASP A 45 -11.96 11.97 14.74
CA ASP A 45 -12.61 10.67 14.91
C ASP A 45 -12.36 9.81 13.66
N HIS A 46 -11.33 8.97 13.72
CA HIS A 46 -11.05 8.00 12.67
C HIS A 46 -11.97 6.80 12.79
N ALA A 47 -12.57 6.40 11.66
CA ALA A 47 -13.31 5.15 11.62
C ALA A 47 -12.31 3.98 11.72
N GLY A 48 -12.66 2.94 12.46
CA GLY A 48 -11.80 1.78 12.57
C GLY A 48 -12.01 0.98 13.84
N SER A 49 -11.11 0.01 14.03
CA SER A 49 -11.10 -0.82 15.22
C SER A 49 -9.68 -1.30 15.53
N TRP A 50 -9.42 -1.58 16.80
CA TRP A 50 -8.19 -2.23 17.20
C TRP A 50 -8.22 -3.72 16.84
N ALA A 51 -7.09 -4.21 16.36
CA ALA A 51 -6.84 -5.60 16.06
C ALA A 51 -5.60 -6.10 16.81
N ALA A 52 -5.60 -7.40 17.10
CA ALA A 52 -4.52 -8.08 17.82
C ALA A 52 -3.90 -9.19 16.98
N GLU A 53 -2.57 -9.31 17.07
CA GLU A 53 -1.81 -10.48 16.64
C GLU A 53 -0.86 -10.94 17.75
N ASP A 54 -0.80 -12.25 17.95
CA ASP A 54 0.07 -12.87 18.97
C ASP A 54 1.56 -12.88 18.55
N GLN A 55 1.85 -12.68 17.26
CA GLN A 55 3.20 -12.54 16.72
C GLN A 55 3.20 -11.71 15.43
N TRP A 56 4.37 -11.16 15.07
CA TRP A 56 4.56 -10.47 13.81
C TRP A 56 5.83 -10.95 13.08
N PRO A 57 5.77 -11.29 11.78
CA PRO A 57 4.59 -11.37 10.93
C PRO A 57 3.56 -12.40 11.42
N SER A 58 2.27 -12.07 11.32
CA SER A 58 1.20 -12.96 11.77
C SER A 58 0.99 -14.11 10.78
N PRO A 59 0.97 -15.37 11.23
CA PRO A 59 0.80 -16.54 10.36
C PRO A 59 -0.63 -16.68 9.84
N ARG A 60 -1.58 -15.89 10.39
CA ARG A 60 -2.98 -15.88 9.97
C ARG A 60 -3.23 -14.97 8.77
N ILE A 61 -2.27 -14.12 8.40
CA ILE A 61 -2.40 -13.23 7.25
C ILE A 61 -2.31 -14.08 5.99
N GLU A 62 -3.43 -14.17 5.28
CA GLU A 62 -3.55 -14.90 4.03
C GLU A 62 -2.91 -14.11 2.90
N ARG A 63 -2.11 -14.82 2.10
CA ARG A 63 -1.45 -14.27 0.92
C ARG A 63 -2.35 -14.49 -0.30
N ARG A 64 -3.11 -13.48 -0.71
CA ARG A 64 -4.00 -13.54 -1.88
C ARG A 64 -3.36 -12.88 -3.11
N ALA A 65 -2.93 -13.68 -4.07
CA ALA A 65 -2.41 -13.19 -5.34
C ALA A 65 -3.52 -12.84 -6.33
N LEU A 66 -3.34 -11.74 -7.06
CA LEU A 66 -4.18 -11.31 -8.17
C LEU A 66 -3.28 -10.98 -9.38
N HIS A 67 -3.67 -11.43 -10.56
CA HIS A 67 -3.00 -11.16 -11.83
C HIS A 67 -3.43 -9.80 -12.40
N LEU A 68 -2.46 -9.06 -12.92
CA LEU A 68 -2.67 -7.80 -13.62
C LEU A 68 -3.04 -8.12 -15.07
N ASN A 69 -4.34 -8.10 -15.36
CA ASN A 69 -4.89 -8.37 -16.69
C ASN A 69 -5.31 -7.07 -17.39
N ALA A 70 -5.44 -7.08 -18.71
CA ALA A 70 -5.91 -5.93 -19.50
C ALA A 70 -7.31 -5.44 -19.10
N THR A 71 -8.12 -6.28 -18.46
CA THR A 71 -9.46 -5.96 -17.97
C THR A 71 -9.51 -5.61 -16.49
N GLY A 72 -8.39 -5.68 -15.75
CA GLY A 72 -8.33 -5.41 -14.31
C GLY A 72 -7.55 -6.48 -13.53
N LEU A 73 -7.80 -6.54 -12.22
CA LEU A 73 -7.22 -7.55 -11.33
C LEU A 73 -8.10 -8.81 -11.31
N GLY A 74 -7.51 -9.97 -11.62
CA GLY A 74 -8.20 -11.26 -11.63
C GLY A 74 -7.49 -12.33 -10.82
N SER A 75 -8.20 -13.39 -10.42
CA SER A 75 -7.57 -14.55 -9.74
C SER A 75 -6.73 -15.40 -10.69
N GLU A 76 -7.05 -15.39 -11.97
CA GLU A 76 -6.35 -16.14 -13.02
C GLU A 76 -5.67 -15.19 -14.02
N PRO A 77 -4.54 -15.58 -14.62
CA PRO A 77 -3.92 -14.83 -15.69
C PRO A 77 -4.79 -14.89 -16.95
N ALA A 78 -4.96 -13.74 -17.59
CA ALA A 78 -5.60 -13.65 -18.90
C ALA A 78 -4.61 -13.06 -19.92
N PRO A 79 -4.32 -13.76 -21.03
CA PRO A 79 -3.50 -13.20 -22.08
C PRO A 79 -4.23 -11.98 -22.68
N GLY A 80 -3.46 -10.97 -23.07
CA GLY A 80 -4.04 -9.72 -23.54
C GLY A 80 -3.01 -8.79 -24.14
N ALA A 81 -3.43 -7.57 -24.43
CA ALA A 81 -2.58 -6.54 -25.01
C ALA A 81 -1.42 -6.17 -24.06
N VAL A 82 -0.33 -5.68 -24.65
CA VAL A 82 0.72 -4.98 -23.92
C VAL A 82 0.16 -3.64 -23.46
N LEU A 83 0.27 -3.38 -22.17
CA LEU A 83 -0.15 -2.14 -21.54
C LEU A 83 1.08 -1.28 -21.30
N SER A 84 0.96 0.04 -21.43
CA SER A 84 2.09 0.96 -21.27
C SER A 84 1.69 2.22 -20.53
N VAL A 85 2.63 2.79 -19.77
CA VAL A 85 2.47 4.06 -19.08
C VAL A 85 3.70 4.94 -19.31
N ARG A 86 3.44 6.23 -19.53
CA ARG A 86 4.44 7.29 -19.61
C ARG A 86 3.94 8.47 -18.78
N SER A 87 4.11 8.37 -17.47
CA SER A 87 3.62 9.37 -16.53
C SER A 87 4.39 10.68 -16.70
N PRO A 88 3.73 11.85 -16.62
CA PRO A 88 4.42 13.13 -16.60
C PRO A 88 5.25 13.25 -15.31
N ALA A 89 6.27 14.11 -15.31
CA ALA A 89 7.09 14.41 -14.12
C ALA A 89 6.28 14.95 -12.93
N THR A 90 5.01 15.28 -13.16
CA THR A 90 4.07 15.83 -12.20
C THR A 90 3.21 14.78 -11.49
N ALA A 91 3.27 13.51 -11.90
CA ALA A 91 2.50 12.45 -11.26
C ALA A 91 2.99 12.24 -9.82
N GLY A 92 2.06 12.01 -8.89
CA GLY A 92 2.31 11.83 -7.46
C GLY A 92 1.98 13.04 -6.59
N ARG A 93 1.65 14.21 -7.18
CA ARG A 93 1.45 15.46 -6.42
C ARG A 93 0.32 15.37 -5.43
N ASP A 94 -0.75 14.67 -5.80
CA ASP A 94 -1.95 14.57 -4.96
C ASP A 94 -1.84 13.39 -3.97
N CYS A 95 -0.71 12.65 -3.95
CA CYS A 95 -0.50 11.51 -3.06
C CYS A 95 -0.07 11.89 -1.64
N GLY A 96 0.13 13.19 -1.37
CA GLY A 96 0.56 13.68 -0.07
C GLY A 96 1.95 13.17 0.35
N ARG A 97 2.26 13.34 1.64
CA ARG A 97 3.48 12.84 2.28
C ARG A 97 3.19 11.53 2.99
N TRP A 98 4.08 10.55 2.88
CA TRP A 98 3.99 9.38 3.75
C TRP A 98 4.20 9.75 5.21
N GLY A 99 3.27 9.34 6.07
CA GLY A 99 3.27 9.79 7.47
C GLY A 99 3.06 11.29 7.60
N GLY A 100 2.33 11.91 6.66
CA GLY A 100 1.69 13.20 6.90
C GLY A 100 0.77 13.10 8.12
N TYR A 101 0.61 14.21 8.84
CA TYR A 101 -0.28 14.31 10.01
C TYR A 101 -1.38 15.35 9.83
N GLY A 102 -1.42 16.03 8.68
CA GLY A 102 -2.44 17.04 8.41
C GLY A 102 -2.48 18.12 9.49
N GLY A 103 -1.34 18.43 10.11
CA GLY A 103 -1.26 19.35 11.24
C GLY A 103 -1.49 20.79 10.78
N SER A 104 -0.43 21.61 10.80
CA SER A 104 -0.49 22.97 10.26
C SER A 104 -0.48 23.04 8.73
N CYS A 105 -0.31 21.91 8.03
CA CYS A 105 -0.14 21.84 6.58
C CYS A 105 -1.00 20.71 5.98
N PRO A 106 -1.61 20.91 4.80
CA PRO A 106 -2.38 19.89 4.10
C PRO A 106 -1.46 18.88 3.42
N ASP A 107 -0.90 17.94 4.18
CA ASP A 107 0.10 16.98 3.71
C ASP A 107 -0.43 15.54 3.55
N MET A 108 -1.73 15.32 3.76
CA MET A 108 -2.39 14.03 3.52
C MET A 108 -2.80 13.84 2.05
N PRO A 109 -2.90 12.59 1.57
CA PRO A 109 -3.40 12.30 0.23
C PRO A 109 -4.84 12.77 0.07
N ILE A 110 -5.08 13.51 -1.01
CA ILE A 110 -6.43 13.91 -1.44
C ILE A 110 -6.99 12.87 -2.42
N ASP A 111 -8.10 13.18 -3.09
CA ASP A 111 -8.71 12.26 -4.05
C ASP A 111 -7.76 11.94 -5.21
N GLN A 112 -7.50 10.65 -5.41
CA GLN A 112 -6.50 10.15 -6.35
C GLN A 112 -7.02 10.07 -7.81
N ARG A 113 -8.27 10.46 -8.10
CA ARG A 113 -8.81 10.41 -9.48
C ARG A 113 -7.94 11.14 -10.51
N ARG A 114 -7.29 12.25 -10.13
CA ARG A 114 -6.35 12.95 -11.02
C ARG A 114 -5.11 12.11 -11.29
N GLU A 115 -4.55 11.49 -10.26
CA GLU A 115 -3.37 10.63 -10.34
C GLU A 115 -3.65 9.31 -11.07
N ASP A 116 -4.87 8.80 -10.98
CA ASP A 116 -5.31 7.62 -11.70
C ASP A 116 -5.31 7.85 -13.22
N GLY A 117 -5.62 9.08 -13.66
CA GLY A 117 -5.49 9.49 -15.06
C GLY A 117 -4.04 9.59 -15.57
N LEU A 118 -3.04 9.53 -14.67
CA LEU A 118 -1.61 9.59 -14.99
C LEU A 118 -0.91 8.23 -14.88
N ALA A 119 -1.68 7.18 -14.61
CA ALA A 119 -1.20 5.84 -14.26
C ALA A 119 -1.93 4.76 -15.06
N LEU A 120 -1.35 3.56 -15.11
CA LEU A 120 -2.01 2.36 -15.58
C LEU A 120 -2.77 1.73 -14.40
N CYS A 121 -4.09 1.70 -14.47
CA CYS A 121 -4.95 1.26 -13.37
C CYS A 121 -5.53 -0.14 -13.62
N PHE A 122 -5.48 -0.98 -12.59
CA PHE A 122 -6.06 -2.32 -12.56
C PHE A 122 -7.01 -2.43 -11.39
N ASP A 123 -8.28 -2.70 -11.68
CA ASP A 123 -9.32 -2.74 -10.66
C ASP A 123 -9.80 -4.17 -10.43
N THR A 124 -10.11 -4.51 -9.18
CA THR A 124 -10.97 -5.67 -8.90
C THR A 124 -12.40 -5.38 -9.39
N PRO A 125 -13.25 -6.42 -9.55
CA PRO A 125 -14.68 -6.27 -9.42
C PRO A 125 -15.06 -5.58 -8.09
N PRO A 126 -16.28 -5.02 -7.96
CA PRO A 126 -16.78 -4.59 -6.65
C PRO A 126 -16.70 -5.77 -5.68
N LEU A 127 -16.21 -5.52 -4.47
CA LEU A 127 -16.04 -6.57 -3.46
C LEU A 127 -17.42 -7.10 -3.01
N ASP A 128 -17.54 -8.42 -2.89
CA ASP A 128 -18.79 -9.07 -2.43
C ASP A 128 -18.99 -8.99 -0.90
N SER A 129 -17.90 -8.74 -0.17
CA SER A 129 -17.85 -8.58 1.29
C SER A 129 -16.73 -7.61 1.68
N ASP A 130 -16.76 -7.13 2.92
CA ASP A 130 -15.66 -6.36 3.49
C ASP A 130 -14.35 -7.15 3.43
N LEU A 131 -13.25 -6.47 3.12
CA LEU A 131 -11.91 -7.06 3.03
C LEU A 131 -10.93 -6.28 3.90
N THR A 132 -10.45 -6.92 4.96
CA THR A 132 -9.40 -6.34 5.81
C THR A 132 -8.02 -6.71 5.29
N LEU A 133 -7.17 -5.71 5.11
CA LEU A 133 -5.77 -5.84 4.71
C LEU A 133 -4.89 -5.39 5.88
N LEU A 134 -3.93 -6.24 6.27
CA LEU A 134 -2.96 -5.94 7.32
C LEU A 134 -1.56 -6.41 6.92
N GLY A 135 -0.67 -5.46 6.72
CA GLY A 135 0.71 -5.67 6.28
C GLY A 135 0.98 -5.02 4.93
N ALA A 136 2.10 -5.37 4.32
CA ALA A 136 2.54 -4.82 3.05
C ALA A 136 2.13 -5.70 1.85
N PRO A 137 1.44 -5.13 0.86
CA PRO A 137 1.29 -5.75 -0.45
C PRO A 137 2.64 -5.90 -1.15
N GLU A 138 2.76 -6.95 -1.94
CA GLU A 138 3.97 -7.26 -2.72
C GLU A 138 3.62 -7.39 -4.21
N LEU A 139 4.42 -6.78 -5.07
CA LEU A 139 4.28 -6.86 -6.51
C LEU A 139 5.39 -7.73 -7.09
N ASP A 140 5.06 -8.60 -8.03
CA ASP A 140 6.00 -9.27 -8.93
C ASP A 140 5.60 -8.90 -10.37
N LEU A 141 6.40 -8.05 -11.00
CA LEU A 141 6.10 -7.45 -12.29
C LEU A 141 7.10 -7.92 -13.33
N LEU A 142 6.60 -8.29 -14.51
CA LEU A 142 7.41 -8.47 -15.71
C LEU A 142 7.27 -7.23 -16.61
N VAL A 143 8.34 -6.44 -16.73
CA VAL A 143 8.30 -5.13 -17.39
C VAL A 143 9.33 -5.00 -18.50
N ILE A 144 9.04 -4.13 -19.46
CA ILE A 144 9.96 -3.65 -20.50
C ILE A 144 10.02 -2.14 -20.37
N VAL A 145 11.21 -1.56 -20.53
CA VAL A 145 11.41 -0.10 -20.49
C VAL A 145 12.22 0.39 -21.68
N ASP A 146 12.02 1.67 -22.03
CA ASP A 146 12.69 2.34 -23.15
C ASP A 146 13.89 3.23 -22.72
N GLN A 147 14.16 3.34 -21.42
CA GLN A 147 15.28 4.10 -20.85
C GLN A 147 16.05 3.27 -19.80
N PRO A 148 17.35 3.53 -19.62
CA PRO A 148 18.17 2.81 -18.63
C PRO A 148 17.86 3.20 -17.18
N HIS A 149 17.28 4.38 -16.94
CA HIS A 149 16.92 4.86 -15.61
C HIS A 149 15.42 5.14 -15.56
N VAL A 150 14.72 4.36 -14.74
CA VAL A 150 13.26 4.39 -14.65
C VAL A 150 12.87 4.29 -13.18
N ASN A 151 11.95 5.15 -12.76
CA ASN A 151 11.26 4.97 -11.49
C ASN A 151 10.02 4.12 -11.72
N LEU A 152 9.64 3.33 -10.72
CA LEU A 152 8.36 2.67 -10.61
C LEU A 152 7.69 3.19 -9.35
N ALA A 153 6.41 3.55 -9.48
CA ALA A 153 5.55 3.92 -8.37
C ALA A 153 4.26 3.12 -8.48
N ALA A 154 3.91 2.44 -7.41
CA ALA A 154 2.69 1.65 -7.33
C ALA A 154 1.85 2.17 -6.17
N ARG A 155 0.60 2.51 -6.46
CA ARG A 155 -0.39 2.93 -5.47
C ARG A 155 -1.46 1.85 -5.35
N LEU A 156 -1.83 1.52 -4.12
CA LEU A 156 -3.01 0.73 -3.84
C LEU A 156 -4.10 1.66 -3.29
N CYS A 157 -5.24 1.70 -3.97
CA CYS A 157 -6.34 2.60 -3.68
C CYS A 157 -7.63 1.84 -3.41
N ASP A 158 -8.44 2.38 -2.50
CA ASP A 158 -9.83 2.01 -2.27
C ASP A 158 -10.71 2.93 -3.15
N VAL A 159 -11.42 2.33 -4.10
CA VAL A 159 -12.31 3.04 -5.03
C VAL A 159 -13.76 2.85 -4.61
N TYR A 160 -14.38 3.96 -4.27
CA TYR A 160 -15.75 4.05 -3.78
C TYR A 160 -16.76 3.80 -4.92
N PRO A 161 -18.02 3.44 -4.62
CA PRO A 161 -19.07 3.27 -5.64
C PRO A 161 -19.33 4.51 -6.50
N ASP A 162 -19.07 5.71 -5.97
CA ASP A 162 -19.17 6.99 -6.70
C ASP A 162 -17.91 7.35 -7.52
N GLY A 163 -16.89 6.50 -7.47
CA GLY A 163 -15.62 6.65 -8.17
C GLY A 163 -14.56 7.47 -7.43
N THR A 164 -14.82 7.96 -6.20
CA THR A 164 -13.75 8.54 -5.37
C THR A 164 -12.64 7.50 -5.15
N SER A 165 -11.38 7.93 -5.30
CA SER A 165 -10.20 7.05 -5.19
C SER A 165 -9.37 7.47 -3.98
N ALA A 166 -9.29 6.62 -2.96
CA ALA A 166 -8.59 6.88 -1.72
C ALA A 166 -7.29 6.08 -1.63
N LEU A 167 -6.16 6.77 -1.47
CA LEU A 167 -4.86 6.12 -1.31
C LEU A 167 -4.83 5.32 0.01
N MET A 168 -4.50 4.03 -0.06
CA MET A 168 -4.32 3.18 1.11
C MET A 168 -2.84 3.01 1.46
N THR A 169 -2.04 2.69 0.44
CA THR A 169 -0.59 2.54 0.56
C THR A 169 0.05 2.77 -0.79
N TYR A 170 1.35 3.00 -0.80
CA TYR A 170 2.14 3.04 -2.03
C TYR A 170 3.54 2.49 -1.78
N GLY A 171 4.26 2.27 -2.87
CA GLY A 171 5.66 1.88 -2.87
C GLY A 171 6.33 2.47 -4.10
N VAL A 172 7.62 2.75 -3.96
CA VAL A 172 8.42 3.34 -5.03
C VAL A 172 9.75 2.62 -5.13
N LEU A 173 10.27 2.52 -6.36
CA LEU A 173 11.56 1.92 -6.63
C LEU A 173 12.20 2.59 -7.84
N ASN A 174 13.44 3.06 -7.70
CA ASN A 174 14.30 3.27 -8.86
C ASN A 174 14.72 1.89 -9.36
N LEU A 175 14.32 1.54 -10.59
CA LEU A 175 14.53 0.20 -11.17
C LEU A 175 16.00 -0.14 -11.39
N SER A 176 16.90 0.85 -11.29
CA SER A 176 18.34 0.57 -11.25
C SER A 176 18.75 -0.19 -9.98
N HIS A 177 17.96 -0.10 -8.91
CA HIS A 177 18.18 -0.80 -7.64
C HIS A 177 17.35 -2.08 -7.50
N ARG A 178 16.77 -2.60 -8.60
CA ARG A 178 15.89 -3.79 -8.58
C ARG A 178 16.56 -5.03 -7.97
N ASP A 179 17.88 -5.16 -8.14
CA ASP A 179 18.67 -6.33 -7.72
C ASP A 179 19.59 -6.02 -6.52
N SER A 180 20.02 -4.76 -6.37
CA SER A 180 20.84 -4.30 -5.24
C SER A 180 20.72 -2.80 -5.00
N HIS A 181 20.59 -2.39 -3.74
CA HIS A 181 20.70 -0.99 -3.36
C HIS A 181 22.14 -0.47 -3.31
N GLU A 182 23.11 -1.37 -3.05
CA GLU A 182 24.53 -1.04 -2.94
C GLU A 182 25.22 -0.94 -4.30
N HIS A 183 24.78 -1.78 -5.25
CA HIS A 183 25.33 -1.85 -6.60
C HIS A 183 24.21 -1.67 -7.64
N PRO A 184 23.75 -0.42 -7.88
CA PRO A 184 22.71 -0.17 -8.84
C PRO A 184 23.20 -0.38 -10.28
N GLU A 185 22.38 -1.02 -11.09
CA GLU A 185 22.65 -1.31 -12.50
C GLU A 185 21.56 -0.74 -13.41
N PRO A 186 21.93 -0.13 -14.56
CA PRO A 186 20.94 0.31 -15.55
C PRO A 186 19.92 -0.78 -15.92
N CYS A 187 18.71 -0.35 -16.26
CA CYS A 187 17.68 -1.25 -16.76
C CYS A 187 18.07 -1.80 -18.14
N PRO A 188 17.79 -3.08 -18.44
CA PRO A 188 18.01 -3.64 -19.76
C PRO A 188 16.96 -3.11 -20.75
N VAL A 189 17.31 -2.06 -21.48
CA VAL A 189 16.39 -1.37 -22.42
C VAL A 189 15.88 -2.34 -23.49
N GLY A 190 14.56 -2.33 -23.70
CA GLY A 190 13.89 -3.16 -24.72
C GLY A 190 13.81 -4.65 -24.41
N THR A 191 14.33 -5.10 -23.27
CA THR A 191 14.31 -6.51 -22.85
C THR A 191 13.40 -6.69 -21.63
N PRO A 192 12.52 -7.70 -21.59
CA PRO A 192 11.71 -7.98 -20.40
C PRO A 192 12.58 -8.38 -19.20
N PHE A 193 12.28 -7.85 -18.02
CA PHE A 193 12.91 -8.25 -16.76
C PHE A 193 11.92 -8.20 -15.61
N ARG A 194 12.20 -8.99 -14.55
CA ARG A 194 11.36 -9.03 -13.36
C ARG A 194 11.75 -7.99 -12.33
N VAL A 195 10.74 -7.41 -11.69
CA VAL A 195 10.87 -6.43 -10.62
C VAL A 195 9.97 -6.86 -9.48
N ARG A 196 10.53 -6.89 -8.27
CA ARG A 196 9.76 -7.07 -7.04
C ARG A 196 9.69 -5.76 -6.27
N LEU A 197 8.49 -5.40 -5.84
CA LEU A 197 8.26 -4.18 -5.06
C LEU A 197 7.33 -4.48 -3.89
N LYS A 198 7.84 -4.34 -2.67
CA LYS A 198 7.05 -4.34 -1.44
C LYS A 198 6.53 -2.92 -1.20
N LEU A 199 5.22 -2.74 -1.06
CA LEU A 199 4.63 -1.45 -0.68
C LEU A 199 4.80 -1.21 0.82
N ASN A 200 4.44 -0.02 1.30
CA ASN A 200 4.45 0.25 2.74
C ASN A 200 3.40 -0.61 3.46
N ASP A 201 3.75 -1.08 4.66
CA ASP A 201 2.81 -1.76 5.56
C ASP A 201 1.67 -0.82 5.95
N PHE A 202 0.44 -1.34 5.93
CA PHE A 202 -0.76 -0.59 6.30
C PHE A 202 -1.83 -1.52 6.89
N ALA A 203 -2.89 -0.93 7.42
CA ALA A 203 -3.96 -1.60 8.12
C ALA A 203 -5.29 -0.94 7.75
N ARG A 204 -6.10 -1.57 6.90
CA ARG A 204 -7.37 -0.98 6.43
C ARG A 204 -8.42 -2.04 6.09
N THR A 205 -9.68 -1.73 6.36
CA THR A 205 -10.83 -2.49 5.85
C THR A 205 -11.44 -1.75 4.65
N VAL A 206 -11.53 -2.44 3.52
CA VAL A 206 -12.22 -1.98 2.32
C VAL A 206 -13.66 -2.51 2.34
N PRO A 207 -14.70 -1.66 2.33
CA PRO A 207 -16.09 -2.11 2.42
C PRO A 207 -16.56 -2.92 1.20
N LYS A 208 -17.58 -3.75 1.42
CA LYS A 208 -18.37 -4.36 0.34
C LYS A 208 -18.82 -3.30 -0.68
N GLY A 209 -18.75 -3.64 -1.97
CA GLY A 209 -19.18 -2.78 -3.08
C GLY A 209 -18.11 -1.80 -3.56
N HIS A 210 -17.04 -1.59 -2.80
CA HIS A 210 -15.86 -0.85 -3.23
C HIS A 210 -14.98 -1.72 -4.14
N ARG A 211 -13.95 -1.12 -4.76
CA ARG A 211 -12.94 -1.85 -5.53
C ARG A 211 -11.55 -1.58 -4.97
N ILE A 212 -10.66 -2.53 -5.13
CA ILE A 212 -9.24 -2.31 -4.96
C ILE A 212 -8.65 -1.95 -6.32
N ARG A 213 -7.96 -0.82 -6.38
CA ARG A 213 -7.22 -0.36 -7.55
C ARG A 213 -5.72 -0.44 -7.28
N LEU A 214 -5.00 -1.12 -8.15
CA LEU A 214 -3.57 -0.96 -8.30
C LEU A 214 -3.29 0.03 -9.43
N ALA A 215 -2.64 1.15 -9.13
CA ALA A 215 -2.25 2.14 -10.12
C ALA A 215 -0.72 2.19 -10.24
N LEU A 216 -0.21 1.94 -11.45
CA LEU A 216 1.22 1.95 -11.77
C LEU A 216 1.57 3.20 -12.55
N ALA A 217 2.51 3.98 -12.01
CA ALA A 217 3.12 5.13 -12.66
C ALA A 217 4.63 4.94 -12.70
N ASN A 218 5.31 5.66 -13.59
CA ASN A 218 6.77 5.68 -13.64
C ASN A 218 7.38 7.02 -13.18
N GLN A 219 6.59 7.82 -12.47
CA GLN A 219 6.97 9.06 -11.78
C GLN A 219 6.18 9.17 -10.45
N HIS A 220 6.75 9.83 -9.44
CA HIS A 220 6.09 10.05 -8.14
C HIS A 220 6.64 11.27 -7.40
N TRP A 221 6.39 12.45 -7.94
CA TRP A 221 6.80 13.75 -7.39
C TRP A 221 5.91 14.18 -6.22
N PRO A 222 6.43 14.82 -5.16
CA PRO A 222 7.83 15.20 -4.92
C PRO A 222 8.65 14.15 -4.16
N ILE A 223 8.06 12.99 -3.86
CA ILE A 223 8.72 11.93 -3.07
C ILE A 223 9.95 11.38 -3.80
N LEU A 224 9.86 11.22 -5.12
CA LEU A 224 10.96 10.88 -6.00
C LEU A 224 11.33 12.05 -6.90
N TRP A 225 12.64 12.24 -7.08
CA TRP A 225 13.13 13.12 -8.13
C TRP A 225 12.85 12.49 -9.51
N PRO A 226 12.41 13.27 -10.51
CA PRO A 226 12.21 12.74 -11.85
C PRO A 226 13.54 12.28 -12.46
N GLN A 227 13.47 11.20 -13.24
CA GLN A 227 14.63 10.73 -13.99
C GLN A 227 14.99 11.73 -15.11
N PRO A 228 16.27 11.79 -15.56
CA PRO A 228 16.72 12.78 -16.56
C PRO A 228 15.95 12.74 -17.88
N LYS A 229 15.34 11.60 -18.22
CA LYS A 229 14.48 11.41 -19.40
C LYS A 229 13.19 10.74 -18.96
N LEU A 230 12.06 11.20 -19.51
CA LEU A 230 10.78 10.51 -19.35
C LEU A 230 10.81 9.20 -20.11
N SER A 231 10.58 8.11 -19.39
CA SER A 231 10.52 6.76 -19.92
C SER A 231 9.09 6.28 -20.17
N THR A 232 8.97 5.22 -20.93
CA THR A 232 7.79 4.39 -21.08
C THR A 232 8.05 3.07 -20.35
N LEU A 233 7.12 2.66 -19.50
CA LEU A 233 7.11 1.33 -18.88
C LEU A 233 5.98 0.53 -19.50
N SER A 234 6.29 -0.68 -19.97
CA SER A 234 5.34 -1.58 -20.61
C SER A 234 5.30 -2.93 -19.90
N MET A 235 4.15 -3.60 -19.93
CA MET A 235 3.97 -4.95 -19.38
C MET A 235 2.93 -5.74 -20.16
N ALA A 236 3.10 -7.06 -20.22
CA ALA A 236 2.10 -7.96 -20.79
C ALA A 236 1.01 -8.29 -19.76
N SER A 237 -0.23 -8.39 -20.23
CA SER A 237 -1.37 -8.84 -19.43
C SER A 237 -1.16 -10.27 -18.93
N GLY A 238 -1.42 -10.52 -17.65
CA GLY A 238 -1.41 -11.84 -17.01
C GLY A 238 -0.08 -12.29 -16.40
N ASP A 239 1.04 -11.73 -16.86
CA ASP A 239 2.40 -12.16 -16.43
C ASP A 239 2.89 -11.50 -15.13
N SER A 240 2.14 -10.52 -14.62
CA SER A 240 2.45 -9.77 -13.41
C SER A 240 1.39 -10.00 -12.34
N THR A 241 1.78 -9.92 -11.07
CA THR A 241 0.88 -10.16 -9.93
C THR A 241 1.04 -9.10 -8.85
N VAL A 242 -0.05 -8.88 -8.11
CA VAL A 242 -0.07 -8.20 -6.82
C VAL A 242 -0.56 -9.17 -5.76
N MET A 243 0.15 -9.20 -4.65
CA MET A 243 -0.11 -10.07 -3.51
C MET A 243 -0.70 -9.21 -2.38
N LEU A 244 -1.94 -9.46 -2.00
CA LEU A 244 -2.65 -8.74 -0.94
C LEU A 244 -2.56 -9.48 0.41
N PRO A 245 -2.21 -8.79 1.51
CA PRO A 245 -2.12 -9.39 2.84
C PRO A 245 -3.49 -9.38 3.53
N VAL A 246 -4.31 -10.39 3.22
CA VAL A 246 -5.70 -10.47 3.70
C VAL A 246 -5.73 -10.98 5.14
N ARG A 247 -6.34 -10.20 6.03
CA ARG A 247 -6.48 -10.55 7.45
C ARG A 247 -7.87 -11.16 7.71
N PRO A 248 -7.96 -12.41 8.18
CA PRO A 248 -9.21 -12.95 8.66
C PRO A 248 -9.59 -12.34 10.04
N PRO A 249 -10.90 -12.20 10.35
CA PRO A 249 -11.35 -11.74 11.66
C PRO A 249 -10.76 -12.55 12.82
N SER A 250 -10.57 -11.92 13.97
CA SER A 250 -10.03 -12.58 15.17
C SER A 250 -10.89 -12.33 16.39
N ALA A 251 -11.11 -13.36 17.21
CA ALA A 251 -11.71 -13.17 18.53
C ALA A 251 -10.84 -12.29 19.45
N ARG A 252 -9.51 -12.33 19.25
CA ARG A 252 -8.52 -11.53 19.99
C ARG A 252 -8.72 -10.02 19.86
N ASP A 253 -9.39 -9.57 18.81
CA ASP A 253 -9.63 -8.14 18.59
C ASP A 253 -10.46 -7.52 19.74
N ARG A 254 -11.27 -8.34 20.43
CA ARG A 254 -12.08 -7.94 21.61
C ARG A 254 -11.26 -7.76 22.88
N ASP A 255 -10.05 -8.32 22.91
CA ASP A 255 -9.14 -8.27 24.05
C ASP A 255 -8.31 -6.98 24.04
N VAL A 256 -8.27 -6.25 22.91
CA VAL A 256 -7.53 -5.00 22.82
C VAL A 256 -8.25 -3.90 23.59
N ARG A 257 -7.67 -3.51 24.71
CA ARG A 257 -8.16 -2.44 25.58
C ARG A 257 -6.98 -1.58 26.00
N PHE A 258 -7.25 -0.30 26.21
CA PHE A 258 -6.27 0.66 26.73
C PHE A 258 -6.84 1.27 28.01
N GLU A 259 -5.95 1.51 28.97
CA GLU A 259 -6.32 2.32 30.12
C GLU A 259 -6.71 3.74 29.67
N PRO A 260 -7.65 4.40 30.36
CA PRO A 260 -8.05 5.78 30.08
C PRO A 260 -6.89 6.79 30.08
#